data_AF-A0A1Y3BJL3-F1
#
_entry.id   AF-A0A1Y3BJL3-F1
#
_cell.length_a   1.000
_cell.length_b   1.000
_cell.length_c   1.000
_cell.angle_alpha   90.00
_cell.angle_beta   90.00
_cell.angle_gamma   90.00
#
_symmetry.space_group_name_H-M   'P 1'
#
loop_
_entity.id
_entity.type
_entity.pdbx_description
1 polymer ?
#
loop_
_entity_poly.entity_id
_entity_poly.type
_entity_poly.pdbx_seq_one_letter_code
_entity_poly.pdbx_strand_id
1 'polypeptide(L)'
;MNPECGKIYSASNLVYKTNANDTNVSSNAENNNNNRYCRVDHQGLPDMIISPESAIKFPSAPIPKHFLYPDGSTPTEITQHSIDSTYTVEHLIVDRHENCQFDLLGELQFAFIIFLLGHQFEAFEHWEHLIRILCSCRQALSERPEFFLAFIRVLHFQLKQTDQAIFADIVDNENRVYHWIRTFFMNIRSMNESIRSDLVERADKFRHFLTKTLRWDFGNIDRKQNDDDDDDENMPEDEKPVIVMM
;
A
#
# COMPACT_ATOMS: atom_id res chain seq x y z
N MET A 1 11.06 2.71 13.56
CA MET A 1 10.45 1.39 13.32
C MET A 1 10.27 0.56 14.60
N ASN A 2 11.19 0.60 15.57
CA ASN A 2 11.03 -0.17 16.81
C ASN A 2 9.96 0.40 17.75
N PRO A 3 9.15 -0.46 18.41
CA PRO A 3 8.27 -0.03 19.49
C PRO A 3 9.09 0.47 20.69
N GLU A 4 8.52 1.37 21.49
CA GLU A 4 9.22 1.98 22.65
C GLU A 4 9.58 0.94 23.72
N CYS A 5 8.78 -0.13 23.83
CA CYS A 5 9.08 -1.25 24.72
C CYS A 5 10.26 -2.13 24.26
N GLY A 6 10.82 -1.87 23.07
CA GLY A 6 11.97 -2.59 22.50
C GLY A 6 11.68 -4.04 22.11
N LYS A 7 10.42 -4.48 22.18
CA LYS A 7 9.99 -5.85 21.90
C LYS A 7 8.84 -5.88 20.91
N ILE A 8 8.89 -6.81 19.98
CA ILE A 8 7.82 -7.05 19.01
C ILE A 8 7.05 -8.29 19.50
N TYR A 9 5.74 -8.13 19.67
CA TYR A 9 4.85 -9.18 20.16
C TYR A 9 3.99 -9.71 19.02
N SER A 10 3.63 -10.99 19.08
CA SER A 10 2.71 -11.64 18.12
C SER A 10 1.25 -11.18 18.30
N ALA A 11 0.94 -10.53 19.42
CA ALA A 11 -0.33 -9.87 19.66
C ALA A 11 -0.08 -8.46 20.15
N SER A 12 -0.82 -7.49 19.60
CA SER A 12 -0.80 -6.12 20.06
C SER A 12 -1.33 -6.03 21.49
N ASN A 13 -0.57 -5.40 22.39
CA ASN A 13 -1.06 -5.13 23.73
C ASN A 13 -2.13 -4.05 23.65
N LEU A 14 -3.31 -4.34 24.18
CA LEU A 14 -4.42 -3.40 24.16
C LEU A 14 -4.56 -2.70 25.51
N VAL A 15 -4.80 -1.39 25.47
CA VAL A 15 -5.06 -0.55 26.64
C VAL A 15 -6.38 0.19 26.44
N TYR A 16 -7.05 0.53 27.54
CA TYR A 16 -8.26 1.33 27.49
C TYR A 16 -7.95 2.71 26.92
N LYS A 17 -8.82 3.19 26.03
CA LYS A 17 -8.75 4.57 25.55
C LYS A 17 -9.14 5.53 26.69
N THR A 18 -8.15 6.15 27.31
CA THR A 18 -8.36 7.19 28.32
C THR A 18 -8.80 8.50 27.65
N ASN A 19 -9.56 9.33 28.37
CA ASN A 19 -9.90 10.66 27.86
C ASN A 19 -8.63 11.52 27.84
N ALA A 20 -8.42 12.28 26.77
CA ALA A 20 -7.26 13.15 26.58
C ALA A 20 -7.06 14.26 27.66
N ASN A 21 -7.92 14.31 28.68
CA ASN A 21 -7.91 15.28 29.77
C ASN A 21 -7.26 14.76 31.08
N ASP A 22 -6.84 13.50 31.17
CA ASP A 22 -6.25 12.95 32.41
C ASP A 22 -4.74 13.21 32.58
N THR A 23 -4.14 14.06 31.75
CA THR A 23 -2.73 14.48 31.90
C THR A 23 -2.48 15.49 33.01
N ASN A 24 -3.52 15.98 33.70
CA ASN A 24 -3.39 16.81 34.89
C ASN A 24 -4.07 16.16 36.11
N VAL A 25 -3.43 15.15 36.70
CA VAL A 25 -3.68 14.83 38.11
C VAL A 25 -2.38 14.93 38.87
N SER A 26 -2.04 16.18 39.20
CA SER A 26 -1.24 16.47 40.37
C SER A 26 -1.89 15.80 41.59
N SER A 27 -1.05 15.20 42.41
CA SER A 27 -1.33 14.69 43.74
C SER A 27 -2.21 15.65 44.54
N ASN A 28 -3.46 15.25 44.81
CA ASN A 28 -4.26 15.50 46.02
C ASN A 28 -5.76 15.47 45.69
N ALA A 29 -6.45 14.37 45.97
CA ALA A 29 -7.88 14.39 46.31
C ALA A 29 -8.29 13.02 46.87
N GLU A 30 -8.48 13.00 48.19
CA GLU A 30 -9.18 11.95 48.91
C GLU A 30 -10.66 11.93 48.48
N ASN A 31 -11.25 10.72 48.48
CA ASN A 31 -12.69 10.49 48.60
C ASN A 31 -13.63 11.16 47.57
N ASN A 32 -13.86 10.48 46.44
CA ASN A 32 -15.23 10.26 45.97
C ASN A 32 -15.30 9.07 45.00
N ASN A 33 -16.39 8.31 45.10
CA ASN A 33 -16.65 7.05 44.38
C ASN A 33 -16.23 7.08 42.90
N ASN A 34 -15.12 6.38 42.62
CA ASN A 34 -14.51 6.24 41.31
C ASN A 34 -15.37 5.38 40.38
N ASN A 35 -16.39 5.99 39.78
CA ASN A 35 -17.02 5.43 38.59
C ASN A 35 -16.06 5.68 37.41
N ARG A 36 -15.00 4.86 37.32
CA ARG A 36 -14.17 4.75 36.12
C ARG A 36 -15.07 4.20 35.01
N TYR A 37 -15.76 5.08 34.31
CA TYR A 37 -16.48 4.70 33.10
C TYR A 37 -15.43 4.29 32.06
N CYS A 38 -15.17 2.99 31.96
CA CYS A 38 -14.55 2.43 30.77
C CYS A 38 -15.47 2.80 29.61
N ARG A 39 -14.94 3.57 28.66
CA ARG A 39 -15.66 3.87 27.42
C ARG A 39 -16.00 2.53 26.77
N VAL A 40 -17.25 2.40 26.38
CA VAL A 40 -17.73 1.25 25.62
C VAL A 40 -18.13 1.71 24.23
N ASP A 41 -17.90 0.86 23.24
CA ASP A 41 -18.32 1.09 21.87
C ASP A 41 -19.85 0.93 21.72
N HIS A 42 -20.34 1.07 20.49
CA HIS A 42 -21.75 0.91 20.12
C HIS A 42 -22.32 -0.49 20.41
N GLN A 43 -21.47 -1.48 20.73
CA GLN A 43 -21.83 -2.85 21.10
C GLN A 43 -21.69 -3.10 22.61
N GLY A 44 -21.29 -2.09 23.39
CA GLY A 44 -21.08 -2.22 24.83
C GLY A 44 -19.74 -2.86 25.21
N LEU A 45 -18.81 -3.03 24.27
CA LEU A 45 -17.47 -3.56 24.52
C LEU A 45 -16.50 -2.42 24.89
N PRO A 46 -15.51 -2.65 25.77
CA PRO A 46 -14.47 -1.68 26.04
C PRO A 46 -13.80 -1.08 24.79
N ASP A 47 -13.72 0.25 24.71
CA ASP A 47 -12.99 0.99 23.68
C ASP A 47 -11.48 0.83 23.94
N MET A 48 -10.88 -0.13 23.23
CA MET A 48 -9.49 -0.55 23.38
C MET A 48 -8.64 -0.01 22.23
N ILE A 49 -7.46 0.50 22.55
CA ILE A 49 -6.45 0.93 21.58
C ILE A 49 -5.17 0.13 21.77
N ILE A 50 -4.37 0.00 20.70
CA ILE A 50 -3.03 -0.57 20.81
C ILE A 50 -2.19 0.32 21.72
N SER A 51 -1.50 -0.27 22.70
CA SER A 51 -0.59 0.45 23.58
C SER A 51 0.46 1.17 22.74
N PRO A 52 0.59 2.50 22.87
CA PRO A 52 1.58 3.28 22.11
C PRO A 52 3.01 2.76 22.28
N GLU A 53 3.30 2.15 23.43
CA GLU A 53 4.61 1.58 23.74
C GLU A 53 4.91 0.31 22.95
N SER A 54 3.90 -0.48 22.59
CA SER A 54 4.03 -1.71 21.80
C SER A 54 3.71 -1.52 20.33
N ALA A 55 3.11 -0.39 19.95
CA ALA A 55 2.71 -0.11 18.58
C ALA A 55 3.93 -0.02 17.66
N ILE A 56 3.84 -0.68 16.51
CA ILE A 56 4.87 -0.61 15.48
C ILE A 56 4.71 0.72 14.74
N LYS A 57 5.79 1.52 14.72
CA LYS A 57 5.79 2.86 14.13
C LYS A 57 6.49 2.83 12.77
N PHE A 58 5.71 2.76 11.71
CA PHE A 58 6.17 2.88 10.33
C PHE A 58 6.38 4.35 9.95
N PRO A 59 7.55 4.75 9.42
CA PRO A 59 7.82 6.14 9.01
C PRO A 59 6.80 6.71 8.02
N SER A 60 6.32 5.88 7.10
CA SER A 60 5.36 6.30 6.08
C SER A 60 3.89 6.22 6.55
N ALA A 61 3.64 5.83 7.80
CA ALA A 61 2.28 5.74 8.33
C ALA A 61 1.78 7.10 8.89
N PRO A 62 0.47 7.41 8.72
CA PRO A 62 -0.49 6.65 7.93
C PRO A 62 -0.24 6.82 6.42
N ILE A 63 -0.33 5.71 5.67
CA ILE A 63 -0.23 5.78 4.21
C ILE A 63 -1.43 6.55 3.66
N PRO A 64 -1.25 7.53 2.75
CA PRO A 64 -2.36 8.23 2.11
C PRO A 64 -3.29 7.27 1.38
N LYS A 65 -4.61 7.38 1.65
CA LYS A 65 -5.65 6.59 0.96
C LYS A 65 -5.65 6.86 -0.55
N HIS A 66 -5.53 8.14 -0.91
CA HIS A 66 -5.37 8.61 -2.29
C HIS A 66 -3.93 9.04 -2.51
N PHE A 67 -3.45 8.93 -3.75
CA PHE A 67 -2.15 9.48 -4.11
C PHE A 67 -2.14 10.99 -3.91
N LEU A 68 -1.02 11.47 -3.39
CA LEU A 68 -0.76 12.88 -3.15
C LEU A 68 -0.57 13.62 -4.47
N TYR A 69 -0.79 14.93 -4.43
CA TYR A 69 -0.53 15.87 -5.51
C TYR A 69 -0.06 17.20 -4.91
N PRO A 70 0.67 18.04 -5.68
CA PRO A 70 1.11 19.36 -5.22
C PRO A 70 -0.04 20.29 -4.81
N ASP A 71 0.22 21.15 -3.81
CA ASP A 71 -0.73 22.19 -3.45
C ASP A 71 -0.96 23.16 -4.62
N GLY A 72 -2.23 23.45 -4.92
CA GLY A 72 -2.61 24.34 -6.03
C GLY A 72 -2.71 23.66 -7.40
N SER A 73 -2.62 22.32 -7.47
CA SER A 73 -2.86 21.59 -8.72
C SER A 73 -4.23 21.86 -9.34
N THR A 74 -4.25 22.00 -10.65
CA THR A 74 -5.46 22.03 -11.47
C THR A 74 -6.18 20.68 -11.46
N PRO A 75 -7.49 20.61 -11.78
CA PRO A 75 -8.20 19.34 -11.85
C PRO A 75 -7.53 18.29 -12.75
N THR A 76 -6.96 18.72 -13.88
CA THR A 76 -6.21 17.84 -14.79
C THR A 76 -4.95 17.27 -14.14
N GLU A 77 -4.18 18.08 -13.42
CA GLU A 77 -2.99 17.64 -12.69
C GLU A 77 -3.36 16.71 -11.53
N ILE A 78 -4.47 16.97 -10.83
CA ILE A 78 -4.98 16.07 -9.78
C ILE A 78 -5.31 14.70 -10.39
N THR A 79 -6.00 14.67 -11.54
CA THR A 79 -6.29 13.41 -12.24
C THR A 79 -4.99 12.70 -12.63
N GLN A 80 -4.00 13.43 -13.15
CA GLN A 80 -2.70 12.85 -13.49
C GLN A 80 -2.01 12.19 -12.28
N HIS A 81 -1.94 12.88 -11.14
CA HIS A 81 -1.36 12.35 -9.91
C HIS A 81 -2.21 11.24 -9.26
N SER A 82 -3.51 11.19 -9.53
CA SER A 82 -4.38 10.09 -9.08
C SER A 82 -4.15 8.79 -9.86
N ILE A 83 -3.65 8.88 -11.09
CA ILE A 83 -3.33 7.72 -11.96
C ILE A 83 -1.87 7.30 -11.79
N ASP A 84 -0.96 8.26 -11.57
CA ASP A 84 0.47 8.03 -11.35
C ASP A 84 0.90 8.47 -9.95
N SER A 85 1.27 7.50 -9.13
CA SER A 85 1.73 7.70 -7.75
C SER A 85 3.16 8.25 -7.63
N THR A 86 3.84 8.58 -8.73
CA THR A 86 5.23 9.09 -8.73
C THR A 86 5.43 10.23 -7.74
N TYR A 87 4.52 11.21 -7.69
CA TYR A 87 4.59 12.30 -6.72
C TYR A 87 4.46 11.83 -5.26
N THR A 88 3.62 10.82 -5.02
CA THR A 88 3.49 10.22 -3.68
C THR A 88 4.78 9.53 -3.24
N VAL A 89 5.42 8.78 -4.14
CA VAL A 89 6.71 8.14 -3.85
C VAL A 89 7.79 9.19 -3.56
N GLU A 90 7.86 10.24 -4.36
CA GLU A 90 8.83 11.32 -4.14
C GLU A 90 8.61 11.98 -2.77
N HIS A 91 7.36 12.32 -2.44
CA HIS A 91 7.01 12.87 -1.14
C HIS A 91 7.40 11.94 0.02
N LEU A 92 7.15 10.63 -0.09
CA LEU A 92 7.56 9.67 0.93
C LEU A 92 9.09 9.62 1.07
N ILE A 93 9.83 9.60 -0.03
CA ILE A 93 11.30 9.56 -0.01
C ILE A 93 11.88 10.82 0.64
N VAL A 94 11.39 12.00 0.27
CA VAL A 94 11.90 13.28 0.75
C VAL A 94 11.51 13.49 2.22
N ASP A 95 10.22 13.39 2.54
CA ASP A 95 9.70 13.84 3.84
C ASP A 95 9.75 12.76 4.92
N ARG A 96 9.67 11.48 4.56
CA ARG A 96 9.61 10.37 5.52
C ARG A 96 10.92 9.60 5.66
N HIS A 97 11.79 9.69 4.64
CA HIS A 97 13.04 8.93 4.56
C HIS A 97 14.27 9.82 4.32
N GLU A 98 14.18 11.13 4.59
CA GLU A 98 15.32 12.06 4.54
C GLU A 98 16.11 12.02 3.21
N ASN A 99 15.40 11.83 2.08
CA ASN A 99 15.95 11.63 0.73
C ASN A 99 16.68 10.28 0.49
N CYS A 100 16.65 9.35 1.43
CA CYS A 100 17.18 8.00 1.26
C CYS A 100 16.13 7.07 0.63
N GLN A 101 16.10 6.98 -0.70
CA GLN A 101 15.11 6.14 -1.40
C GLN A 101 15.12 4.67 -0.96
N PHE A 102 16.27 4.12 -0.56
CA PHE A 102 16.35 2.71 -0.15
C PHE A 102 15.76 2.44 1.24
N ASP A 103 15.59 3.47 2.08
CA ASP A 103 14.95 3.31 3.39
C ASP A 103 13.45 3.02 3.25
N LEU A 104 12.80 3.50 2.18
CA LEU A 104 11.44 3.11 1.81
C LEU A 104 11.34 1.61 1.50
N LEU A 105 12.35 1.03 0.83
CA LEU A 105 12.42 -0.42 0.63
C LEU A 105 12.73 -1.16 1.93
N GLY A 106 13.52 -0.55 2.82
CA GLY A 106 13.77 -1.06 4.17
C GLY A 106 12.47 -1.13 4.99
N GLU A 107 11.63 -0.10 4.92
CA GLU A 107 10.31 -0.07 5.54
C GLU A 107 9.39 -1.16 4.95
N LEU A 108 9.37 -1.32 3.61
CA LEU A 108 8.64 -2.39 2.93
C LEU A 108 9.10 -3.78 3.40
N GLN A 109 10.42 -4.00 3.53
CA GLN A 109 10.99 -5.25 4.04
C GLN A 109 10.63 -5.51 5.49
N PHE A 110 10.70 -4.47 6.32
CA PHE A 110 10.35 -4.56 7.72
C PHE A 110 8.87 -4.92 7.89
N ALA A 111 7.96 -4.23 7.20
CA ALA A 111 6.53 -4.53 7.23
C ALA A 111 6.22 -5.98 6.85
N PHE A 112 6.89 -6.51 5.82
CA PHE A 112 6.76 -7.92 5.43
C PHE A 112 7.20 -8.90 6.53
N ILE A 113 8.32 -8.63 7.20
CA ILE A 113 8.83 -9.48 8.28
C ILE A 113 7.86 -9.48 9.47
N ILE A 114 7.33 -8.32 9.82
CA ILE A 114 6.34 -8.18 10.89
C ILE A 114 5.04 -8.90 10.55
N PHE A 115 4.58 -8.80 9.31
CA PHE A 115 3.44 -9.57 8.83
C PHE A 115 3.70 -11.09 8.97
N LEU A 116 4.81 -11.58 8.41
CA LEU A 116 5.04 -13.02 8.28
C LEU A 116 5.42 -13.69 9.61
N LEU A 117 6.25 -13.05 10.44
CA LEU A 117 6.74 -13.61 11.70
C LEU A 117 5.94 -13.12 12.92
N GLY A 118 5.47 -11.88 12.88
CA GLY A 118 4.69 -11.28 13.95
C GLY A 118 3.19 -11.51 13.81
N HIS A 119 2.73 -12.08 12.69
CA HIS A 119 1.33 -12.33 12.37
C HIS A 119 0.43 -11.09 12.55
N GLN A 120 1.01 -9.87 12.44
CA GLN A 120 0.25 -8.62 12.56
C GLN A 120 -0.38 -8.28 11.22
N PHE A 121 -1.70 -8.19 11.19
CA PHE A 121 -2.45 -7.87 9.98
C PHE A 121 -2.23 -6.42 9.53
N GLU A 122 -2.06 -5.49 10.46
CA GLU A 122 -1.77 -4.07 10.17
C GLU A 122 -0.45 -3.92 9.40
N ALA A 123 0.52 -4.80 9.66
CA ALA A 123 1.78 -4.82 8.91
C ALA A 123 1.60 -5.38 7.49
N PHE A 124 0.68 -6.33 7.29
CA PHE A 124 0.29 -6.77 5.95
C PHE A 124 -0.36 -5.63 5.17
N GLU A 125 -1.32 -4.93 5.79
CA GLU A 125 -1.95 -3.77 5.15
C GLU A 125 -0.90 -2.73 4.79
N HIS A 126 -0.01 -2.37 5.71
CA HIS A 126 1.04 -1.39 5.42
C HIS A 126 1.96 -1.84 4.26
N TRP A 127 2.39 -3.10 4.27
CA TRP A 127 3.18 -3.70 3.19
C TRP A 127 2.45 -3.66 1.84
N GLU A 128 1.17 -4.03 1.82
CA GLU A 128 0.33 -4.03 0.61
C GLU A 128 0.09 -2.61 0.08
N HIS A 129 -0.13 -1.62 0.96
CA HIS A 129 -0.27 -0.22 0.57
C HIS A 129 1.01 0.37 -0.02
N LEU A 130 2.19 0.01 0.50
CA LEU A 130 3.47 0.39 -0.10
C LEU A 130 3.65 -0.24 -1.49
N ILE A 131 3.27 -1.51 -1.66
CA ILE A 131 3.28 -2.17 -2.98
C ILE A 131 2.35 -1.43 -3.94
N ARG A 132 1.12 -1.10 -3.52
CA ARG A 132 0.17 -0.32 -4.34
C ARG A 132 0.82 0.97 -4.85
N ILE A 133 1.42 1.75 -3.96
CA ILE A 133 2.07 3.02 -4.31
C ILE A 133 3.20 2.78 -5.30
N LEU A 134 4.12 1.84 -5.04
CA LEU A 134 5.27 1.60 -5.91
C LEU A 134 4.86 1.04 -7.28
N CYS A 135 3.88 0.15 -7.31
CA CYS A 135 3.38 -0.47 -8.54
C CYS A 135 2.60 0.51 -9.44
N SER A 136 1.99 1.54 -8.86
CA SER A 136 1.25 2.57 -9.61
C SER A 136 2.12 3.69 -10.19
N CYS A 137 3.44 3.66 -9.96
CA CYS A 137 4.34 4.64 -10.56
C CYS A 137 4.49 4.40 -12.06
N ARG A 138 4.42 5.48 -12.84
CA ARG A 138 4.80 5.50 -14.26
C ARG A 138 6.09 6.30 -14.44
N GLN A 139 6.05 7.60 -14.20
CA GLN A 139 7.19 8.48 -14.44
C GLN A 139 8.46 8.06 -13.65
N ALA A 140 8.31 7.66 -12.39
CA ALA A 140 9.42 7.22 -11.55
C ALA A 140 10.19 5.98 -12.10
N LEU A 141 9.56 5.16 -12.96
CA LEU A 141 10.22 4.00 -13.58
C LEU A 141 11.40 4.42 -14.47
N SER A 142 11.28 5.56 -15.13
CA SER A 142 12.32 6.14 -15.99
C SER A 142 13.33 6.97 -15.19
N GLU A 143 12.88 7.66 -14.15
CA GLU A 143 13.71 8.56 -13.34
C GLU A 143 14.58 7.83 -12.32
N ARG A 144 14.09 6.69 -11.78
CA ARG A 144 14.73 5.95 -10.69
C ARG A 144 14.87 4.45 -10.99
N PRO A 145 15.52 4.04 -12.11
CA PRO A 145 15.56 2.63 -12.51
C PRO A 145 16.26 1.71 -11.50
N GLU A 146 17.31 2.19 -10.83
CA GLU A 146 18.02 1.42 -9.78
C GLU A 146 17.12 1.09 -8.58
N PHE A 147 16.26 2.03 -8.19
CA PHE A 147 15.31 1.84 -7.12
C PHE A 147 14.27 0.77 -7.48
N PHE A 148 13.76 0.77 -8.72
CA PHE A 148 12.81 -0.24 -9.18
C PHE A 148 13.45 -1.61 -9.42
N LEU A 149 14.72 -1.69 -9.81
CA LEU A 149 15.46 -2.95 -9.82
C LEU A 149 15.59 -3.55 -8.41
N ALA A 150 15.91 -2.70 -7.43
CA ALA A 150 15.96 -3.10 -6.03
C ALA A 150 14.58 -3.52 -5.52
N PHE A 151 13.52 -2.78 -5.84
CA PHE A 151 12.14 -3.12 -5.52
C PHE A 151 11.75 -4.50 -6.07
N ILE A 152 11.99 -4.77 -7.35
CA ILE A 152 11.72 -6.09 -7.95
C ILE A 152 12.49 -7.19 -7.21
N ARG A 153 13.76 -6.95 -6.88
CA ARG A 153 14.57 -7.91 -6.13
C ARG A 153 13.98 -8.19 -4.75
N VAL A 154 13.58 -7.16 -4.01
CA VAL A 154 12.94 -7.27 -2.70
C VAL A 154 11.67 -8.11 -2.82
N LEU A 155 10.76 -7.73 -3.71
CA LEU A 155 9.45 -8.36 -3.85
C LEU A 155 9.58 -9.81 -4.34
N HIS A 156 10.52 -10.10 -5.24
CA HIS A 156 10.84 -11.46 -5.67
C HIS A 156 11.21 -12.37 -4.49
N PHE A 157 12.10 -11.93 -3.60
CA PHE A 157 12.50 -12.76 -2.47
C PHE A 157 11.42 -12.86 -1.41
N GLN A 158 10.65 -11.80 -1.15
CA GLN A 158 9.50 -11.84 -0.24
C GLN A 158 8.46 -12.86 -0.70
N LEU A 159 7.99 -12.74 -1.95
CA LEU A 159 6.99 -13.63 -2.52
C LEU A 159 7.49 -15.07 -2.72
N LYS A 160 8.80 -15.28 -2.81
CA LYS A 160 9.40 -16.62 -2.81
C LYS A 160 9.29 -17.32 -1.44
N GLN A 161 9.27 -16.58 -0.34
CA GLN A 161 9.15 -17.15 1.00
C GLN A 161 7.70 -17.43 1.39
N THR A 162 6.74 -16.79 0.70
CA THR A 162 5.33 -16.94 1.00
C THR A 162 4.74 -18.17 0.30
N ASP A 163 4.02 -19.01 1.05
CA ASP A 163 3.24 -20.11 0.49
C ASP A 163 2.05 -19.57 -0.33
N GLN A 164 1.68 -20.26 -1.40
CA GLN A 164 0.48 -19.97 -2.18
C GLN A 164 -0.77 -19.91 -1.29
N ALA A 165 -0.84 -20.77 -0.26
CA ALA A 165 -1.97 -20.84 0.66
C ALA A 165 -2.23 -19.52 1.41
N ILE A 166 -1.18 -18.77 1.76
CA ILE A 166 -1.31 -17.48 2.47
C ILE A 166 -2.09 -16.48 1.63
N PHE A 167 -1.84 -16.46 0.32
CA PHE A 167 -2.58 -15.60 -0.58
C PHE A 167 -3.90 -16.23 -1.03
N ALA A 168 -4.07 -17.55 -0.97
CA ALA A 168 -5.30 -18.23 -1.37
C ALA A 168 -6.48 -18.04 -0.40
N ASP A 169 -6.22 -17.82 0.90
CA ASP A 169 -7.29 -17.54 1.90
C ASP A 169 -7.54 -16.04 2.11
N ILE A 170 -6.59 -15.17 1.73
CA ILE A 170 -6.84 -13.72 1.62
C ILE A 170 -7.81 -13.43 0.44
N VAL A 171 -7.97 -14.38 -0.49
CA VAL A 171 -8.68 -14.29 -1.78
C VAL A 171 -10.21 -14.38 -1.73
N ASP A 172 -10.84 -14.62 -0.58
CA ASP A 172 -12.29 -14.33 -0.47
C ASP A 172 -12.58 -12.83 -0.76
N ASN A 173 -11.55 -11.97 -0.73
CA ASN A 173 -11.48 -10.69 -1.44
C ASN A 173 -10.36 -10.71 -2.49
N GLU A 174 -10.65 -10.29 -3.72
CA GLU A 174 -9.71 -10.00 -4.82
C GLU A 174 -8.24 -9.80 -4.38
N ASN A 175 -7.31 -10.64 -4.85
CA ASN A 175 -5.89 -10.57 -4.47
C ASN A 175 -5.28 -9.23 -4.89
N ARG A 176 -5.33 -8.23 -4.01
CA ARG A 176 -4.87 -6.87 -4.26
C ARG A 176 -3.40 -6.82 -4.65
N VAL A 177 -2.56 -7.65 -4.03
CA VAL A 177 -1.12 -7.73 -4.37
C VAL A 177 -0.93 -8.17 -5.82
N TYR A 178 -1.68 -9.17 -6.28
CA TYR A 178 -1.69 -9.56 -7.69
C TYR A 178 -2.13 -8.41 -8.60
N HIS A 179 -3.20 -7.69 -8.25
CA HIS A 179 -3.68 -6.55 -9.05
C HIS A 179 -2.65 -5.43 -9.14
N TRP A 180 -1.98 -5.08 -8.04
CA TRP A 180 -0.93 -4.06 -8.05
C TRP A 180 0.27 -4.50 -8.89
N ILE A 181 0.74 -5.74 -8.73
CA ILE A 181 1.84 -6.25 -9.55
C ILE A 181 1.46 -6.31 -11.04
N ARG A 182 0.19 -6.62 -11.36
CA ARG A 182 -0.32 -6.55 -12.73
C ARG A 182 -0.24 -5.11 -13.26
N THR A 183 -0.69 -4.13 -12.48
CA THR A 183 -0.57 -2.69 -12.83
C THR A 183 0.89 -2.29 -13.05
N PHE A 184 1.82 -2.79 -12.24
CA PHE A 184 3.25 -2.54 -12.41
C PHE A 184 3.77 -3.05 -13.76
N PHE A 185 3.42 -4.28 -14.15
CA PHE A 185 3.80 -4.80 -15.48
C PHE A 185 3.16 -4.02 -16.62
N MET A 186 1.91 -3.57 -16.48
CA MET A 186 1.25 -2.71 -17.46
C MET A 186 1.97 -1.35 -17.60
N ASN A 187 2.35 -0.74 -16.49
CA ASN A 187 3.09 0.52 -16.47
C ASN A 187 4.45 0.38 -17.16
N ILE A 188 5.22 -0.67 -16.82
CA ILE A 188 6.51 -0.96 -17.48
C ILE A 188 6.34 -1.16 -18.98
N ARG A 189 5.31 -1.90 -19.42
CA ARG A 189 5.04 -2.08 -20.86
C ARG A 189 4.70 -0.76 -21.54
N SER A 190 3.79 0.02 -20.95
CA SER A 190 3.33 1.28 -21.53
C SER A 190 4.47 2.29 -21.72
N MET A 191 5.54 2.16 -20.92
CA MET A 191 6.71 3.03 -20.93
C MET A 191 7.99 2.34 -21.41
N ASN A 192 7.87 1.18 -22.08
CA ASN A 192 8.99 0.37 -22.58
C ASN A 192 10.09 1.23 -23.23
N GLU A 193 9.70 2.12 -24.14
CA GLU A 193 10.64 2.92 -24.93
C GLU A 193 11.41 3.96 -24.08
N SER A 194 10.86 4.35 -22.93
CA SER A 194 11.42 5.37 -22.02
C SER A 194 12.13 4.76 -20.81
N ILE A 195 12.02 3.44 -20.60
CA ILE A 195 12.60 2.75 -19.45
C ILE A 195 13.88 2.03 -19.87
N ARG A 196 14.82 1.92 -18.92
CA ARG A 196 16.07 1.18 -19.12
C ARG A 196 15.82 -0.31 -19.41
N SER A 197 16.51 -0.85 -20.41
CA SER A 197 16.26 -2.20 -20.94
C SER A 197 16.45 -3.33 -19.91
N ASP A 198 17.39 -3.16 -18.98
CA ASP A 198 17.65 -4.13 -17.90
C ASP A 198 16.51 -4.20 -16.87
N LEU A 199 15.80 -3.10 -16.63
CA LEU A 199 14.61 -3.05 -15.77
C LEU A 199 13.46 -3.81 -16.44
N VAL A 200 13.27 -3.64 -17.75
CA VAL A 200 12.28 -4.40 -18.54
C VAL A 200 12.59 -5.90 -18.47
N GLU A 201 13.84 -6.29 -18.77
CA GLU A 201 14.26 -7.69 -18.71
C GLU A 201 14.10 -8.28 -17.29
N ARG A 202 14.40 -7.50 -16.26
CA ARG A 202 14.23 -7.91 -14.86
C ARG A 202 12.75 -8.10 -14.50
N ALA A 203 11.88 -7.20 -14.94
CA ALA A 203 10.44 -7.29 -14.73
C ALA A 203 9.86 -8.51 -15.45
N ASP A 204 10.30 -8.81 -16.69
CA ASP A 204 9.87 -10.02 -17.41
C ASP A 204 10.30 -11.29 -16.68
N LYS A 205 11.54 -11.39 -16.21
CA LYS A 205 12.01 -12.52 -15.40
C LYS A 205 11.18 -12.68 -14.12
N PHE A 206 10.84 -11.56 -13.48
CA PHE A 206 10.01 -11.55 -12.28
C PHE A 206 8.58 -12.02 -12.59
N ARG A 207 7.97 -11.55 -13.69
CA ARG A 207 6.66 -12.03 -14.17
C ARG A 207 6.66 -13.55 -14.35
N HIS A 208 7.64 -14.09 -15.07
CA HIS A 208 7.76 -15.54 -15.28
C HIS A 208 7.91 -16.33 -13.96
N PHE A 209 8.69 -15.79 -13.02
CA PHE A 209 8.81 -16.39 -11.68
C PHE A 209 7.44 -16.46 -10.99
N LEU A 210 6.68 -15.37 -10.95
CA LEU A 210 5.36 -15.34 -10.30
C LEU A 210 4.35 -16.27 -10.97
N THR A 211 4.33 -16.31 -12.30
CA THR A 211 3.46 -17.24 -13.04
C THR A 211 3.81 -18.69 -12.77
N LYS A 212 5.10 -19.03 -12.65
CA LYS A 212 5.54 -20.39 -12.35
C LYS A 212 5.31 -20.78 -10.89
N THR A 213 5.68 -19.91 -9.95
CA THR A 213 5.75 -20.22 -8.52
C THR A 213 4.45 -19.97 -7.80
N LEU A 214 3.66 -18.96 -8.19
CA LEU A 214 2.38 -18.61 -7.56
C LEU A 214 1.16 -18.90 -8.43
N ARG A 215 1.37 -19.40 -9.66
CA ARG A 215 0.31 -19.66 -10.65
C ARG A 215 -0.51 -18.42 -11.00
N TRP A 216 0.08 -17.24 -10.83
CA TRP A 216 -0.55 -15.98 -11.21
C TRP A 216 -0.46 -15.78 -12.72
N ASP A 217 -1.63 -15.66 -13.35
CA ASP A 217 -1.72 -15.34 -14.77
C ASP A 217 -1.86 -13.84 -14.95
N PHE A 218 -0.88 -13.19 -15.58
CA PHE A 218 -0.96 -11.76 -15.88
C PHE A 218 -1.60 -11.47 -17.24
N GLY A 219 -2.12 -12.51 -17.91
CA GLY A 219 -2.71 -12.46 -19.24
C GLY A 219 -1.69 -12.16 -20.33
N ASN A 220 -2.17 -12.11 -21.59
CA ASN A 220 -1.42 -11.53 -22.69
C ASN A 220 -1.38 -10.01 -22.52
N ILE A 221 -0.43 -9.56 -21.69
CA ILE A 221 0.11 -8.20 -21.76
C ILE A 221 0.79 -7.97 -23.13
N ASP A 222 0.68 -8.85 -24.12
CA ASP A 222 1.26 -8.69 -25.47
C ASP A 222 0.20 -8.39 -26.54
N ARG A 223 -1.09 -8.50 -26.23
CA ARG A 223 -2.12 -7.98 -27.14
C ARG A 223 -1.99 -6.46 -27.14
N LYS A 224 -1.51 -5.89 -28.25
CA LYS A 224 -1.93 -4.55 -28.62
C LYS A 224 -3.45 -4.59 -28.60
N GLN A 225 -4.09 -3.59 -28.02
CA GLN A 225 -5.46 -3.29 -28.38
C GLN A 225 -5.41 -3.17 -29.91
N ASN A 226 -5.87 -4.19 -30.63
CA ASN A 226 -6.35 -3.91 -31.96
C ASN A 226 -7.62 -3.11 -31.65
N ASP A 227 -7.54 -1.82 -31.90
CA ASP A 227 -8.70 -0.97 -32.11
C ASP A 227 -9.38 -1.48 -33.38
N ASP A 228 -9.98 -2.67 -33.29
CA ASP A 228 -10.95 -3.16 -34.25
C ASP A 228 -12.31 -2.77 -33.65
N ASP A 229 -12.72 -1.55 -34.03
CA ASP A 229 -14.08 -1.05 -33.99
C ASP A 229 -15.07 -2.15 -34.39
N ASP A 230 -15.94 -2.63 -33.49
CA ASP A 230 -17.20 -3.35 -33.84
C ASP A 230 -18.10 -3.70 -32.63
N ASP A 231 -18.17 -2.88 -31.56
CA ASP A 231 -19.09 -3.11 -30.43
C ASP A 231 -20.02 -1.89 -30.15
N ASP A 232 -20.34 -1.09 -31.17
CA ASP A 232 -21.27 0.05 -31.05
C ASP A 232 -22.76 -0.35 -31.21
N GLU A 233 -23.07 -1.63 -31.46
CA GLU A 233 -24.44 -2.07 -31.75
C GLU A 233 -25.27 -2.46 -30.52
N ASN A 234 -24.71 -2.47 -29.30
CA ASN A 234 -25.47 -2.93 -28.11
C ASN A 234 -25.11 -2.22 -26.80
N MET A 235 -24.84 -0.92 -26.84
CA MET A 235 -24.72 -0.11 -25.61
C MET A 235 -26.12 0.12 -24.99
N PRO A 236 -26.35 -0.23 -23.70
CA PRO A 236 -27.60 0.05 -23.01
C PRO A 236 -27.90 1.56 -23.03
N GLU A 237 -29.17 1.95 -23.22
CA GLU A 237 -29.55 3.35 -23.46
C GLU A 237 -29.11 4.30 -22.33
N ASP A 238 -28.93 3.76 -21.13
CA ASP A 238 -28.57 4.46 -19.90
C ASP A 238 -27.09 4.93 -19.89
N GLU A 239 -26.25 4.33 -20.73
CA GLU A 239 -24.80 4.65 -20.83
C GLU A 239 -24.46 5.53 -22.04
N LYS A 240 -25.45 5.85 -22.89
CA LYS A 240 -25.23 6.74 -24.03
C LYS A 240 -24.96 8.18 -23.56
N PRO A 241 -23.98 8.88 -24.15
CA PRO A 241 -23.69 10.25 -23.79
C PRO A 241 -24.91 11.14 -24.06
N VAL A 242 -25.30 11.94 -23.06
CA VAL A 242 -26.44 12.86 -23.17
C VAL A 242 -26.08 13.95 -24.18
N ILE A 243 -26.63 13.87 -25.39
CA ILE A 243 -26.50 14.92 -26.40
C ILE A 243 -27.41 16.08 -25.99
N VAL A 244 -26.80 17.14 -25.44
CA VAL A 244 -27.49 18.42 -25.23
C VAL A 244 -27.51 19.15 -26.57
N MET A 245 -28.63 19.15 -27.27
CA MET A 245 -28.81 20.03 -28.43
C MET A 245 -28.96 21.47 -27.92
N MET A 246 -28.03 22.34 -28.33
CA MET A 246 -28.16 23.80 -28.24
C MET A 246 -29.07 24.34 -29.33
#